data_AF-A0A5D0RRP5-F1
#
_entry.id   AF-A0A5D0RRP5-F1
#
_cell.length_a   1.000
_cell.length_b   1.000
_cell.length_c   1.000
_cell.angle_alpha   90.00
_cell.angle_beta   90.00
_cell.angle_gamma   90.00
#
_symmetry.space_group_name_H-M   'P 1'
#
loop_
_entity.id
_entity.type
_entity.pdbx_description
1 polymer ?
#
loop_
_entity_poly.entity_id
_entity_poly.type
_entity_poly.pdbx_seq_one_letter_code
_entity_poly.pdbx_strand_id
1 'polypeptide(L)' 'MLVKQKYRRDGIGKRLMKVAKQHAIKKRYRRLVLETQSCNFPAISFYLKCGFELCGFDLAGYSNSDLKNNEVRLEFHYLI' A
#
# COMPACT_ATOMS: atom_id res chain seq x y z
N MET A 1 4.18 3.75 3.43
CA MET A 1 3.85 5.09 4.01
C MET A 1 3.80 4.97 5.52
N LEU A 2 4.35 5.92 6.28
CA LEU A 2 4.38 5.87 7.76
C LEU A 2 3.75 7.13 8.36
N VAL A 3 2.87 6.94 9.35
CA VAL A 3 2.37 7.99 10.23
C VAL A 3 2.68 7.58 11.67
N LYS A 4 3.32 8.46 12.44
CA LYS A 4 3.61 8.21 13.86
C LYS A 4 2.31 7.87 14.61
N GLN A 5 2.37 6.92 15.53
CA GLN A 5 1.19 6.33 16.16
C GLN A 5 0.22 7.36 16.75
N LYS A 6 0.75 8.39 17.43
CA LYS A 6 -0.03 9.49 18.01
C LYS A 6 -0.80 10.37 17.01
N TYR A 7 -0.57 10.22 15.71
CA TYR A 7 -1.22 10.98 14.64
C TYR A 7 -1.99 10.08 13.66
N ARG A 8 -2.14 8.79 13.99
CA ARG A 8 -2.91 7.86 13.15
C ARG A 8 -4.40 8.11 13.35
N ARG A 9 -5.19 7.79 12.32
CA ARG A 9 -6.66 7.98 12.26
C ARG A 9 -7.14 9.44 12.17
N ASP A 10 -6.22 10.42 12.20
CA ASP A 10 -6.53 11.84 11.96
C ASP A 10 -6.53 12.25 10.47
N GLY A 11 -6.75 11.29 9.56
CA GLY A 11 -6.80 11.56 8.12
C GLY A 11 -5.46 11.92 7.44
N ILE A 12 -4.35 12.06 8.18
CA ILE A 12 -3.04 12.42 7.63
C ILE A 12 -2.58 11.47 6.52
N GLY A 13 -2.72 10.16 6.72
CA GLY A 13 -2.39 9.17 5.69
C GLY A 13 -3.18 9.38 4.40
N LYS A 14 -4.50 9.64 4.50
CA LYS A 14 -5.35 9.92 3.32
C LYS A 14 -4.91 11.21 2.62
N ARG A 15 -4.51 12.24 3.37
CA ARG A 15 -4.02 13.51 2.79
C ARG A 15 -2.70 13.31 2.05
N LEU A 16 -1.76 12.54 2.62
CA LEU A 16 -0.51 12.17 1.93
C LEU A 16 -0.80 11.37 0.65
N MET A 17 -1.72 10.41 0.71
CA MET A 17 -2.11 9.61 -0.45
C MET A 17 -2.76 10.47 -1.54
N LYS A 18 -3.61 11.43 -1.18
CA LYS A 18 -4.21 12.38 -2.12
C LYS A 18 -3.15 13.18 -2.87
N VAL A 19 -2.12 13.66 -2.17
CA VAL A 19 -1.00 14.38 -2.80
C VAL A 19 -0.24 13.48 -3.77
N ALA A 20 0.04 12.23 -3.40
CA ALA A 20 0.70 11.26 -4.29
C ALA A 20 -0.10 11.01 -5.58
N LYS A 21 -1.42 10.80 -5.46
CA LYS A 21 -2.32 10.63 -6.62
C LYS A 21 -2.37 11.87 -7.51
N GLN A 22 -2.49 13.06 -6.92
CA GLN A 22 -2.50 14.31 -7.66
C GLN A 22 -1.19 14.53 -8.42
N HIS A 23 -0.06 14.19 -7.82
CA HIS A 23 1.24 14.25 -8.49
C HIS A 23 1.28 13.31 -9.70
N ALA A 24 0.83 12.06 -9.53
CA ALA A 24 0.79 11.08 -10.60
C ALA A 24 -0.12 11.51 -11.77
N ILE A 25 -1.30 12.06 -11.50
CA ILE A 25 -2.20 12.65 -12.51
C ILE A 25 -1.49 13.78 -13.27
N LYS A 26 -0.89 14.74 -12.55
CA LYS A 26 -0.19 15.89 -13.17
C LYS A 26 0.97 15.45 -14.06
N LYS A 27 1.65 14.36 -13.71
CA LYS A 27 2.76 13.79 -14.47
C LYS A 27 2.33 12.78 -15.53
N ARG A 28 1.02 12.52 -15.69
CA ARG A 28 0.46 11.54 -16.63
C ARG A 28 1.04 10.13 -16.45
N TYR A 29 1.28 9.73 -15.20
CA TYR A 29 1.64 8.34 -14.90
C TYR A 29 0.43 7.44 -15.13
N ARG A 30 0.67 6.21 -15.58
CA ARG A 30 -0.40 5.24 -15.85
C ARG A 30 -1.03 4.61 -14.60
N ARG A 31 -0.25 4.51 -13.52
CA ARG A 31 -0.68 3.92 -12.24
C ARG A 31 0.27 4.30 -11.10
N LEU A 32 -0.22 4.22 -9.87
CA LEU A 32 0.65 4.03 -8.69
C LEU A 32 0.75 2.54 -8.37
N VAL A 33 1.89 2.15 -7.82
CA VAL A 33 2.13 0.81 -7.28
C VAL A 33 2.70 0.89 -5.89
N LEU A 34 2.38 -0.10 -5.06
CA LEU A 34 2.97 -0.29 -3.75
C LEU A 34 2.97 -1.77 -3.39
N GLU A 35 3.77 -2.12 -2.39
CA GLU A 35 3.76 -3.45 -1.79
C GLU A 35 3.49 -3.36 -0.27
N THR A 36 3.00 -4.47 0.29
CA THR A 36 2.91 -4.69 1.73
C THR A 36 2.91 -6.17 2.06
N GLN A 37 3.34 -6.55 3.26
CA GLN A 37 3.22 -7.92 3.77
C GLN A 37 1.77 -8.28 4.09
N SER A 38 1.38 -9.54 3.87
CA SER A 38 0.04 -10.07 4.16
C SER A 38 -0.35 -9.97 5.64
N CYS A 39 0.62 -10.00 6.56
CA CYS A 39 0.38 -9.82 8.00
C CYS A 39 0.09 -8.35 8.39
N ASN A 40 0.36 -7.37 7.51
CA ASN A 40 0.15 -5.96 7.79
C ASN A 40 -1.28 -5.49 7.47
N PHE A 41 -2.24 -6.07 8.18
CA PHE A 41 -3.67 -5.75 8.03
C PHE A 41 -4.00 -4.24 8.09
N PRO A 42 -3.39 -3.42 8.98
CA PRO A 42 -3.67 -1.99 9.00
C PRO A 42 -3.30 -1.28 7.70
N ALA A 43 -2.17 -1.65 7.07
CA ALA A 43 -1.75 -1.09 5.81
C ALA A 43 -2.67 -1.55 4.66
N ILE A 44 -2.97 -2.85 4.59
CA ILE A 44 -3.89 -3.42 3.58
C ILE A 44 -5.25 -2.72 3.63
N SER A 45 -5.87 -2.63 4.81
CA SER A 45 -7.15 -1.94 4.99
C SER A 45 -7.08 -0.47 4.58
N PHE A 46 -5.97 0.21 4.88
CA PHE A 46 -5.76 1.59 4.49
C PHE A 46 -5.65 1.77 2.97
N TYR A 47 -4.90 0.91 2.27
CA TYR A 47 -4.73 0.98 0.82
C TYR A 47 -6.03 0.68 0.08
N LEU A 48 -6.77 -0.35 0.50
CA LEU A 48 -8.11 -0.66 -0.02
C LEU A 48 -9.06 0.53 0.16
N LYS A 49 -9.08 1.17 1.35
CA LYS A 49 -9.87 2.40 1.58
C LYS A 49 -9.41 3.61 0.77
N CYS A 50 -8.16 3.59 0.28
CA CYS A 50 -7.67 4.57 -0.67
C CYS A 50 -7.98 4.19 -2.11
N GLY A 51 -8.70 3.11 -2.38
CA GLY A 51 -9.11 2.66 -3.72
C GLY A 51 -8.03 1.90 -4.48
N PHE A 52 -6.98 1.43 -3.81
CA PHE A 52 -6.02 0.52 -4.45
C PHE A 52 -6.62 -0.89 -4.56
N GLU A 53 -6.22 -1.62 -5.60
CA GLU A 53 -6.64 -2.98 -5.89
C GLU A 53 -5.43 -3.92 -5.81
N LEU A 54 -5.64 -5.18 -5.39
CA LEU A 54 -4.59 -6.18 -5.40
C LEU A 54 -4.31 -6.59 -6.86
N CYS A 55 -3.04 -6.58 -7.27
CA CYS A 55 -2.65 -6.90 -8.64
C CYS A 55 -1.57 -7.99 -8.75
N GLY A 56 -1.02 -8.43 -7.62
CA GLY A 56 -0.02 -9.49 -7.60
C GLY A 56 0.37 -9.87 -6.18
N PHE A 57 1.08 -10.98 -6.07
CA PHE A 57 1.70 -11.40 -4.82
C PHE A 57 2.96 -12.24 -5.10
N ASP A 58 3.82 -12.34 -4.10
CA ASP A 58 5.04 -13.15 -4.13
C ASP A 58 5.21 -13.87 -2.78
N LEU A 59 5.33 -15.19 -2.84
CA LEU A 59 5.40 -16.07 -1.68
C LEU A 59 6.79 -16.12 -1.03
N ALA A 60 7.82 -15.56 -1.69
CA ALA A 60 9.20 -15.54 -1.23
C ALA A 60 9.86 -14.16 -1.45
N GLY A 61 9.06 -13.09 -1.35
CA GLY A 61 9.47 -11.72 -1.67
C GLY A 61 10.41 -11.07 -0.64
N TYR A 62 10.45 -11.54 0.59
CA TYR A 62 11.34 -11.03 1.65
C TYR A 62 12.30 -12.10 2.18
N SER A 63 11.85 -13.34 2.36
CA SER A 63 12.66 -14.43 2.90
C SER A 63 12.15 -15.83 2.52
N ASN A 64 12.97 -16.86 2.78
CA ASN A 64 12.56 -18.27 2.61
C ASN A 64 11.51 -18.74 3.64
N SER A 65 11.14 -17.90 4.61
CA SER A 65 10.18 -18.23 5.68
C SER A 65 8.86 -17.44 5.58
N ASP A 66 8.64 -16.69 4.50
CA ASP A 66 7.50 -15.76 4.37
C ASP A 66 6.14 -16.46 4.52
N LEU A 67 5.98 -17.65 3.92
CA LEU A 67 4.77 -18.45 4.09
C LEU A 67 4.51 -18.82 5.56
N LYS A 68 5.56 -19.21 6.29
CA LYS A 68 5.46 -19.58 7.70
C LYS A 68 5.12 -18.38 8.58
N ASN A 69 5.65 -17.21 8.23
CA ASN A 69 5.47 -15.97 8.98
C ASN A 69 4.23 -15.17 8.57
N ASN A 70 3.49 -15.62 7.55
CA ASN A 70 2.42 -14.84 6.89
C ASN A 70 2.92 -13.48 6.36
N GLU A 71 4.14 -13.45 5.83
CA GLU A 71 4.80 -12.26 5.27
C GLU A 71 4.78 -12.27 3.74
N VAL A 72 3.79 -12.93 3.12
CA VAL A 72 3.60 -12.91 1.66
C VAL A 72 3.55 -11.46 1.17
N ARG A 73 4.41 -11.11 0.21
CA ARG A 73 4.43 -9.78 -0.40
C ARG A 73 3.20 -9.62 -1.26
N LEU A 74 2.33 -8.67 -0.94
CA LEU A 74 1.16 -8.30 -1.73
C LEU A 74 1.47 -7.03 -2.52
N GLU A 75 1.21 -7.03 -3.81
CA GLU A 75 1.34 -5.85 -4.68
C GLU A 75 -0.03 -5.25 -4.96
N PHE A 76 -0.15 -3.95 -4.73
CA PHE A 76 -1.35 -3.18 -5.01
C PHE A 76 -1.09 -2.10 -6.06
N HIS A 77 -2.11 -1.78 -6.85
CA HIS A 77 -2.07 -0.68 -7.79
C HIS A 77 -3.29 0.23 -7.69
N TYR A 78 -3.12 1.47 -8.16
CA TYR A 78 -4.20 2.42 -8.41
C TYR A 78 -4.03 2.97 -9.81
N LEU A 79 -5.01 2.72 -10.69
CA LEU A 79 -5.02 3.29 -12.04
C LEU A 79 -5.32 4.80 -11.96
N ILE A 80 -4.63 5.57 -12.78
CA ILE A 80 -4.73 7.05 -12.83
C ILE A 80 -5.75 7.49 -13.86
#